data_AF-A0A0M1P5K9-F1
#
_entry.id   AF-A0A0M1P5K9-F1
#
_cell.length_a   1.000
_cell.length_b   1.000
_cell.length_c   1.000
_cell.angle_alpha   90.00
_cell.angle_beta   90.00
_cell.angle_gamma   90.00
#
_symmetry.space_group_name_H-M   'P 1'
#
loop_
_entity.id
_entity.type
_entity.pdbx_description
1 polymer ?
#
loop_
_entity_poly.entity_id
_entity_poly.type
_entity_poly.pdbx_seq_one_letter_code
_entity_poly.pdbx_strand_id
1 'polypeptide(L)'
;MNRVAVQPYYKIIRTVDGLDQRMEEQAREMILYEDRIVTKHRHFPIKQVFDLSYRPMGDGVGLLYLHTQQGVYSYTLKDDPESFITAFKNLNV
;
A
#
# COMPACT_ATOMS: atom_id res chain seq x y z
N MET A 1 4.78 -17.37 -10.62
CA MET A 1 3.79 -16.63 -9.80
C MET A 1 3.24 -15.52 -10.67
N ASN A 2 1.92 -15.51 -10.92
CA ASN A 2 1.28 -14.47 -11.73
C ASN A 2 1.03 -13.23 -10.89
N ARG A 3 1.67 -12.12 -11.27
CA ARG A 3 1.40 -10.79 -10.73
C ARG A 3 0.10 -10.27 -11.36
N VAL A 4 -0.86 -9.90 -10.53
CA VAL A 4 -2.19 -9.43 -10.93
C VAL A 4 -2.21 -7.90 -11.08
N ALA A 5 -1.66 -7.18 -10.10
CA ALA A 5 -1.61 -5.71 -10.10
C ALA A 5 -0.44 -5.18 -9.26
N VAL A 6 -0.05 -3.92 -9.46
CA VAL A 6 0.90 -3.21 -8.60
C VAL A 6 0.42 -1.81 -8.29
N GLN A 7 0.63 -1.42 -7.04
CA GLN A 7 0.39 -0.08 -6.54
C GLN A 7 1.70 0.51 -5.99
N PRO A 8 2.24 1.57 -6.60
CA PRO A 8 3.31 2.35 -6.00
C PRO A 8 2.84 3.00 -4.70
N TYR A 9 3.70 2.99 -3.69
CA TYR A 9 3.50 3.71 -2.44
C TYR A 9 4.83 4.29 -1.96
N TYR A 10 4.79 5.22 -1.03
CA TYR A 10 6.01 5.83 -0.51
C TYR A 10 6.02 5.87 1.01
N LYS A 11 7.24 5.94 1.55
CA LYS A 11 7.49 6.18 2.97
C LYS A 11 8.32 7.43 3.09
N ILE A 12 7.78 8.43 3.77
CA ILE A 12 8.57 9.58 4.23
C ILE A 12 9.36 9.13 5.46
N ILE A 13 10.69 9.21 5.36
CA ILE A 13 11.59 9.02 6.50
C ILE A 13 12.16 10.38 6.85
N ARG A 14 11.99 10.78 8.11
CA ARG A 14 12.58 12.00 8.66
C ARG A 14 13.79 11.58 9.49
N THR A 15 14.96 11.96 9.04
CA THR A 15 16.22 11.73 9.75
C THR A 15 16.70 13.06 10.32
N VAL A 16 17.06 13.08 11.60
CA VAL A 16 17.72 14.21 12.24
C VAL A 16 19.19 13.86 12.34
N ASP A 17 20.05 14.68 11.75
CA ASP A 17 21.50 14.55 11.76
C ASP A 17 22.11 15.84 12.30
N GLY A 18 22.45 15.85 13.60
CA GLY A 18 22.87 17.05 14.31
C GLY A 18 21.77 18.11 14.36
N LEU A 19 22.04 19.28 13.75
CA LEU A 19 21.06 20.37 13.61
C LEU A 19 20.23 20.27 12.31
N ASP A 20 20.60 19.38 11.39
CA ASP A 20 19.92 19.23 10.11
C ASP A 20 18.80 18.20 10.19
N GLN A 21 17.71 18.50 9.49
CA GLN A 21 16.62 17.57 9.29
C GLN A 21 16.47 17.27 7.81
N ARG A 22 16.62 15.99 7.46
CA ARG A 22 16.44 15.50 6.09
C ARG A 22 15.16 14.69 5.99
N MET A 23 14.37 14.97 4.96
CA MET A 23 13.22 14.16 4.59
C MET A 23 13.59 13.37 3.32
N GLU A 24 13.62 12.05 3.45
CA GLU A 24 13.86 11.15 2.33
C GLU A 24 12.55 10.46 1.98
N GLU A 25 12.14 10.60 0.72
CA GLU A 25 11.02 9.83 0.17
C GLU A 25 11.55 8.53 -0.41
N GLN A 26 11.08 7.41 0.13
CA GLN A 26 11.41 6.09 -0.39
C GLN A 26 10.25 5.54 -1.21
N ALA A 27 10.44 5.46 -2.53
CA ALA A 27 9.54 4.77 -3.44
C ALA A 27 9.56 3.25 -3.17
N ARG A 28 8.37 2.64 -3.16
CA ARG A 28 8.15 1.22 -2.88
C ARG A 28 6.99 0.71 -3.72
N GLU A 29 6.93 -0.61 -3.90
CA GLU A 29 5.85 -1.27 -4.63
C GLU A 29 5.06 -2.21 -3.71
N MET A 30 3.75 -2.15 -3.83
CA MET A 30 2.83 -3.15 -3.32
C MET A 30 2.37 -4.01 -4.50
N ILE A 31 2.57 -5.32 -4.42
CA ILE A 31 2.28 -6.27 -5.50
C ILE A 31 1.14 -7.18 -5.07
N LEU A 32 0.09 -7.26 -5.89
CA LEU A 32 -0.98 -8.22 -5.75
C LEU A 32 -0.67 -9.48 -6.57
N TYR A 33 -0.66 -10.61 -5.91
CA TYR A 33 -0.69 -11.95 -6.49
C TYR A 33 -2.04 -12.60 -6.20
N GLU A 34 -2.33 -13.70 -6.88
CA GLU A 34 -3.57 -14.47 -6.68
C GLU A 34 -3.76 -14.94 -5.22
N ASP A 35 -2.67 -15.21 -4.48
CA ASP A 35 -2.72 -15.77 -3.14
C ASP A 35 -2.31 -14.81 -2.02
N ARG A 36 -1.75 -13.64 -2.35
CA ARG A 36 -1.21 -12.68 -1.37
C ARG A 36 -1.00 -11.28 -1.93
N ILE A 37 -0.94 -10.30 -1.02
CA ILE A 37 -0.37 -8.98 -1.26
C ILE A 37 1.03 -8.92 -0.64
N VAL A 38 2.01 -8.42 -1.38
CA VAL A 38 3.39 -8.24 -0.91
C VAL A 38 3.76 -6.76 -0.90
N THR A 39 4.42 -6.34 0.18
CA THR A 39 5.01 -5.00 0.33
C THR A 39 6.48 -5.14 0.69
N LYS A 40 7.22 -4.02 0.82
CA LYS A 40 8.65 -4.06 1.19
C LYS A 40 8.95 -4.85 2.47
N HIS A 41 8.02 -4.90 3.44
CA HIS A 41 8.27 -5.52 4.75
C HIS A 41 7.26 -6.57 5.18
N ARG A 42 6.18 -6.78 4.42
CA ARG A 42 5.07 -7.65 4.84
C ARG A 42 4.48 -8.42 3.67
N HIS A 43 4.00 -9.61 3.99
CA HIS A 43 3.21 -10.46 3.11
C HIS A 43 1.85 -10.67 3.78
N PHE A 44 0.78 -10.43 3.03
CA PHE A 44 -0.59 -10.58 3.49
C PHE A 44 -1.24 -11.68 2.66
N PRO A 45 -1.45 -12.89 3.20
CA PRO A 45 -2.25 -13.91 2.51
C PRO A 45 -3.61 -13.34 2.14
N ILE A 46 -4.07 -13.56 0.90
CA ILE A 46 -5.30 -12.92 0.39
C ILE A 46 -6.51 -13.28 1.26
N LYS A 47 -6.55 -14.51 1.77
CA LYS A 47 -7.59 -15.02 2.68
C LYS A 47 -7.66 -14.28 4.03
N GLN A 48 -6.64 -13.52 4.38
CA GLN A 48 -6.56 -12.72 5.61
C GLN A 48 -6.71 -11.22 5.35
N VAL A 49 -6.97 -10.81 4.10
CA VAL A 49 -7.28 -9.43 3.72
C VAL A 49 -8.77 -9.37 3.41
N PHE A 50 -9.51 -8.62 4.21
CA PHE A 50 -10.96 -8.54 4.12
C PHE A 50 -11.44 -7.45 3.17
N ASP A 51 -10.73 -6.31 3.14
CA ASP A 51 -11.09 -5.18 2.32
C ASP A 51 -9.90 -4.25 2.06
N LEU A 52 -9.99 -3.48 0.98
CA LEU A 52 -9.10 -2.37 0.67
C LEU A 52 -9.93 -1.09 0.55
N SER A 53 -9.62 -0.09 1.36
CA SER A 53 -10.27 1.22 1.28
C SER A 53 -9.27 2.35 1.04
N TYR A 54 -9.69 3.35 0.28
CA TYR A 54 -8.85 4.52 -0.04
C TYR A 54 -9.48 5.79 0.51
N ARG A 55 -8.65 6.62 1.15
CA ARG A 55 -9.03 7.96 1.61
C ARG A 55 -8.11 9.02 1.00
N PRO A 56 -8.62 9.87 0.08
CA PRO A 56 -7.85 11.01 -0.40
C PRO A 56 -7.61 12.02 0.74
N MET A 57 -6.44 12.65 0.74
CA MET A 57 -5.99 13.59 1.79
C MET A 57 -5.76 15.02 1.26
N GLY A 58 -5.87 15.24 -0.05
CA GLY A 58 -5.57 16.51 -0.72
C GLY A 58 -4.22 16.48 -1.44
N ASP A 59 -3.99 17.43 -2.34
CA ASP A 59 -2.72 17.61 -3.09
C ASP A 59 -2.22 16.34 -3.83
N GLY A 60 -3.15 15.53 -4.34
CA GLY A 60 -2.82 14.29 -5.04
C GLY A 60 -2.31 13.17 -4.13
N VAL A 61 -2.40 13.33 -2.81
CA VAL A 61 -1.98 12.33 -1.83
C VAL A 61 -3.20 11.64 -1.21
N GLY A 62 -3.06 10.37 -0.87
CA GLY A 62 -4.05 9.64 -0.10
C GLY A 62 -3.48 8.48 0.70
N LEU A 63 -4.35 7.85 1.49
CA LEU A 63 -4.05 6.66 2.28
C LEU A 63 -4.85 5.47 1.77
N LEU A 64 -4.13 4.41 1.39
CA LEU A 64 -4.71 3.08 1.16
C LEU A 64 -4.63 2.28 2.45
N TYR A 65 -5.76 1.73 2.87
CA TYR A 65 -5.91 0.89 4.04
C TYR A 65 -6.13 -0.56 3.62
N LEU A 66 -5.29 -1.44 4.16
CA LEU A 66 -5.48 -2.90 4.09
C LEU A 66 -6.15 -3.33 5.40
N HIS A 67 -7.42 -3.72 5.32
CA HIS A 67 -8.15 -4.30 6.45
C HIS A 67 -7.86 -5.79 6.48
N THR A 68 -7.13 -6.24 7.50
CA THR A 68 -6.68 -7.64 7.61
C THR A 68 -7.15 -8.27 8.91
N GLN A 69 -7.04 -9.59 9.00
CA GLN A 69 -7.31 -10.35 10.23
C GLN A 69 -6.51 -9.85 11.45
N GLN A 70 -5.32 -9.28 11.23
CA GLN A 70 -4.42 -8.82 12.30
C GLN A 70 -4.55 -7.31 12.57
N GLY A 71 -5.48 -6.63 11.91
CA GLY A 71 -5.70 -5.19 12.04
C GLY A 71 -5.55 -4.45 10.70
N VAL A 72 -5.49 -3.12 10.80
CA VAL A 72 -5.47 -2.22 9.63
C VAL A 72 -4.06 -1.70 9.39
N TYR A 73 -3.59 -1.81 8.15
CA TYR A 73 -2.30 -1.26 7.71
C TYR A 73 -2.52 -0.12 6.72
N SER A 74 -1.85 1.01 6.91
CA SER A 74 -1.96 2.18 6.03
C SER A 74 -0.71 2.40 5.18
N TYR A 75 -0.92 2.81 3.93
CA TYR A 75 0.12 3.12 2.96
C TYR A 75 -0.19 4.45 2.28
N THR A 76 0.81 5.33 2.22
CA THR A 76 0.65 6.64 1.57
C THR A 76 0.90 6.52 0.07
N LEU A 77 -0.03 7.04 -0.72
CA LEU A 77 -0.04 7.00 -2.18
C LEU A 77 -0.05 8.41 -2.76
N LYS A 78 0.59 8.57 -3.92
CA LYS A 78 0.50 9.76 -4.79
C LYS A 78 -0.34 9.48 -6.05
N ASP A 79 -0.68 8.21 -6.25
CA ASP A 79 -1.42 7.73 -7.41
C ASP A 79 -2.77 7.16 -6.94
N ASP A 80 -3.75 7.18 -7.84
CA ASP A 80 -5.07 6.60 -7.60
C ASP A 80 -5.01 5.05 -7.57
N PRO A 81 -5.40 4.41 -6.44
CA PRO A 81 -5.36 2.95 -6.32
C PRO A 81 -6.57 2.21 -6.88
N GLU A 82 -7.51 2.87 -7.55
CA GLU A 82 -8.76 2.25 -8.02
C GLU A 82 -8.51 0.95 -8.81
N SER A 83 -7.54 0.95 -9.72
CA SER A 83 -7.19 -0.24 -10.51
C SER A 83 -6.72 -1.42 -9.64
N PHE A 84 -5.90 -1.14 -8.62
CA PHE A 84 -5.40 -2.15 -7.67
C PHE A 84 -6.52 -2.70 -6.79
N ILE A 85 -7.40 -1.83 -6.28
CA ILE A 85 -8.56 -2.20 -5.47
C ILE A 85 -9.53 -3.07 -6.29
N THR A 86 -9.77 -2.70 -7.54
CA THR A 86 -10.64 -3.45 -8.45
C THR A 86 -10.06 -4.83 -8.74
N ALA A 87 -8.75 -4.93 -8.99
CA ALA A 87 -8.06 -6.20 -9.18
C ALA A 87 -8.17 -7.10 -7.93
N PHE A 88 -8.02 -6.54 -6.73
CA PHE A 88 -8.24 -7.28 -5.47
C PHE A 88 -9.67 -7.82 -5.35
N LYS A 89 -10.68 -6.99 -5.64
CA LYS A 89 -12.09 -7.39 -5.58
C LYS A 89 -12.39 -8.54 -6.54
N ASN A 90 -11.80 -8.51 -7.74
CA ASN A 90 -11.97 -9.56 -8.75
C ASN A 90 -11.39 -10.93 -8.35
N LEU A 91 -10.45 -10.99 -7.40
CA LEU A 91 -9.92 -12.25 -6.87
C LEU A 91 -10.81 -12.88 -5.79
N ASN A 92 -11.67 -12.07 -5.16
CA ASN A 92 -12.57 -12.46 -4.06
C ASN A 92 -14.04 -12.62 -4.52
N VAL A 93 -14.27 -12.76 -5.84
CA VAL A 93 -15.59 -13.10 -6.41
C VAL A 93 -15.82 -14.60 -6.33
#